data_AF-A0A975SXK2-F1
#
_entry.id   AF-A0A975SXK2-F1
#
_cell.length_a   1.000
_cell.length_b   1.000
_cell.length_c   1.000
_cell.angle_alpha   90.00
_cell.angle_beta   90.00
_cell.angle_gamma   90.00
#
_symmetry.space_group_name_H-M   'P 1'
#
loop_
_entity.id
_entity.type
_entity.pdbx_description
1 polymer ?
#
loop_
_entity_poly.entity_id
_entity_poly.type
_entity_poly.pdbx_seq_one_letter_code
_entity_poly.pdbx_strand_id
1 'polypeptide(L)'
;MDVFKVRDEVIDDYRAFTQGFLTIRDTEIREKVESDIDSGLLWPEPWLALNPSFETGGSVDDLVDQGALAETTAKVFRIKEHEGGPGRSTHHLARTPA
;
A
#
# COMPACT_ATOMS: atom_id res chain seq x y z
N MET A 1 -3.65 3.09 15.87
CA MET A 1 -2.50 2.28 15.41
C MET A 1 -1.45 3.25 14.92
N ASP A 2 -0.25 3.22 15.48
CA ASP A 2 0.86 4.09 15.06
C ASP A 2 1.67 3.38 13.98
N VAL A 3 1.49 3.81 12.73
CA VAL A 3 2.13 3.20 11.56
C VAL A 3 3.65 3.36 11.59
N PHE A 4 4.16 4.42 12.21
CA PHE A 4 5.60 4.68 12.30
C PHE A 4 6.24 3.76 13.33
N LYS A 5 5.57 3.54 14.46
CA LYS A 5 6.04 2.58 15.46
C LYS A 5 6.16 1.15 14.90
N VAL A 6 5.16 0.70 14.14
CA VAL A 6 5.20 -0.63 13.51
C VAL A 6 6.35 -0.74 12.50
N ARG A 7 6.61 0.33 11.73
CA ARG A 7 7.77 0.39 10.84
C ARG A 7 9.08 0.23 11.62
N ASP A 8 9.25 0.99 12.69
CA ASP A 8 10.48 1.00 13.48
C ASP A 8 10.76 -0.39 14.07
N GLU A 9 9.73 -1.04 14.62
CA GLU A 9 9.83 -2.42 15.13
C GLU A 9 10.26 -3.41 14.03
N VAL A 10 9.70 -3.30 12.81
CA VAL A 10 10.09 -4.18 11.69
C VAL A 10 11.53 -3.92 11.25
N ILE A 11 11.96 -2.67 11.18
CA ILE A 11 13.34 -2.33 10.79
C ILE A 11 14.33 -2.91 11.82
N ASP A 12 14.04 -2.79 13.11
CA ASP A 12 14.90 -3.31 14.18
C ASP A 12 15.03 -4.84 14.13
N ASP A 13 13.94 -5.57 13.87
CA ASP A 13 13.96 -7.02 13.72
C ASP A 13 14.83 -7.46 12.52
N TYR A 14 14.70 -6.80 11.38
CA TYR A 14 15.50 -7.10 10.19
C TYR A 14 16.97 -6.75 10.37
N ARG A 15 17.29 -5.67 11.09
CA ARG A 15 18.65 -5.30 11.47
C ARG A 15 19.29 -6.40 12.32
N ALA A 16 18.61 -6.84 13.37
CA ALA A 16 19.09 -7.90 14.26
C ALA A 16 19.33 -9.21 13.51
N PHE A 17 18.39 -9.58 12.63
CA PHE A 17 18.52 -10.78 11.79
C PHE A 17 19.76 -10.71 10.87
N THR A 18 19.94 -9.60 10.15
CA THR A 18 21.03 -9.47 9.16
C THR A 18 22.41 -9.43 9.83
N GLN A 19 22.53 -8.73 10.96
CA GLN A 19 23.78 -8.65 11.72
C GLN A 19 24.15 -9.98 12.39
N GLY A 20 23.16 -10.79 12.78
CA GLY A 20 23.38 -12.09 13.43
C GLY A 20 24.19 -13.09 12.60
N PHE A 21 24.23 -12.96 11.27
CA PHE A 21 24.99 -13.85 10.38
C PHE A 21 26.36 -13.31 9.97
N LEU A 22 26.67 -12.05 10.27
CA LEU A 22 27.89 -11.38 9.81
C LEU A 22 28.96 -11.39 10.91
N THR A 23 29.87 -12.36 10.85
CA THR A 23 31.10 -12.30 11.66
C THR A 23 32.24 -11.70 10.85
N ILE A 24 32.41 -10.39 10.96
CA ILE A 24 33.54 -9.68 10.33
C ILE A 24 34.70 -9.69 11.33
N ARG A 25 35.87 -10.20 10.93
CA ARG A 25 37.07 -10.28 11.79
C ARG A 25 37.90 -9.01 11.77
N ASP A 26 38.03 -8.43 10.59
CA ASP A 26 38.76 -7.19 10.37
C ASP A 26 37.99 -6.01 10.97
N THR A 27 38.69 -5.18 11.75
CA THR A 27 38.06 -4.08 12.48
C THR A 27 37.69 -2.92 11.56
N GLU A 28 38.52 -2.59 10.59
CA GLU A 28 38.25 -1.49 9.65
C GLU A 28 37.04 -1.82 8.77
N ILE A 29 36.96 -3.07 8.30
CA ILE A 29 35.80 -3.54 7.54
C ILE A 29 34.54 -3.54 8.39
N ARG A 30 34.64 -3.96 9.68
CA ARG A 30 33.49 -3.98 10.59
C ARG A 30 32.93 -2.58 10.81
N GLU A 31 33.80 -1.62 11.14
CA GLU A 31 33.42 -0.23 11.38
C GLU A 31 32.77 0.39 10.14
N LYS A 32 33.32 0.11 8.95
CA LYS A 32 32.73 0.59 7.69
C LYS A 32 31.33 0.02 7.46
N VAL A 33 31.16 -1.29 7.66
CA VAL A 33 29.85 -1.96 7.47
C VAL A 33 28.82 -1.45 8.48
N GLU A 34 29.18 -1.33 9.76
CA GLU A 34 28.30 -0.78 10.79
C GLU A 34 27.89 0.66 10.47
N SER A 35 28.84 1.51 10.09
CA SER A 35 28.56 2.90 9.69
C SER A 35 27.61 2.99 8.49
N ASP A 36 27.78 2.14 7.47
CA ASP A 36 26.94 2.18 6.28
C ASP A 36 25.52 1.69 6.60
N ILE A 37 25.40 0.64 7.40
CA ILE A 37 24.12 0.14 7.90
C ILE A 37 23.39 1.21 8.74
N ASP A 38 24.10 1.87 9.66
CA ASP A 38 23.55 2.94 10.48
C ASP A 38 23.15 4.18 9.69
N SER A 39 23.81 4.44 8.56
CA SER A 39 23.42 5.52 7.64
C SER A 39 22.12 5.26 6.86
N GLY A 40 21.50 4.08 7.06
CA GLY A 40 20.26 3.70 6.40
C GLY A 40 20.46 3.06 5.02
N LEU A 41 21.66 2.52 4.72
CA LEU A 41 21.93 1.88 3.43
C LEU A 41 20.96 0.72 3.13
N LEU A 42 20.61 -0.08 4.15
CA LEU A 42 19.73 -1.24 4.00
C LEU A 42 18.23 -0.87 4.11
N TRP A 43 17.91 0.22 4.79
CA TRP A 43 16.55 0.73 5.01
C TRP A 43 16.53 2.23 4.72
N PRO A 44 16.59 2.62 3.44
CA PRO A 44 16.49 4.03 3.09
C PRO A 44 15.13 4.59 3.55
N GLU A 45 15.08 5.89 3.76
CA GLU A 45 13.82 6.58 4.09
C GLU A 45 12.72 6.14 3.12
N PRO A 46 11.56 5.68 3.63
CA PRO A 46 10.51 5.16 2.79
C PRO A 46 10.08 6.25 1.82
N TRP A 47 10.01 5.89 0.54
CA TRP A 47 9.44 6.79 -0.44
C TRP A 47 7.94 6.92 -0.17
N LEU A 48 7.57 8.01 0.51
CA LEU A 48 6.19 8.42 0.69
C LEU A 48 5.66 8.92 -0.65
N ALA A 49 5.21 7.99 -1.48
CA ALA A 49 4.35 8.32 -2.60
C ALA A 49 3.04 8.86 -2.02
N LEU A 50 2.88 10.18 -2.03
CA LEU A 50 1.57 10.81 -1.90
C LEU A 50 0.80 10.38 -3.13
N ASN A 51 0.14 9.21 -3.04
CA ASN A 51 -0.69 8.71 -4.12
C ASN A 51 -1.82 9.72 -4.24
N PRO A 52 -1.86 10.54 -5.32
CA PRO A 52 -2.87 11.57 -5.44
C PRO A 52 -4.22 10.89 -5.29
N SER A 53 -5.08 11.45 -4.44
CA SER A 53 -6.41 10.91 -4.24
C SER A 53 -7.07 10.78 -5.61
N PHE A 54 -7.44 9.56 -6.00
CA PHE A 54 -8.20 9.37 -7.22
C PHE A 54 -9.45 10.25 -7.19
N GLU A 55 -9.80 10.84 -8.32
CA GLU A 55 -11.08 11.55 -8.42
C GLU A 55 -12.22 10.54 -8.46
N THR A 56 -13.41 10.95 -8.02
CA THR A 56 -14.61 10.15 -8.26
C THR A 56 -14.91 10.10 -9.76
N GLY A 57 -15.00 8.90 -10.30
CA GLY A 57 -15.42 8.61 -11.67
C GLY A 57 -16.93 8.43 -11.82
N GLY A 58 -17.72 8.65 -10.76
CA GLY A 58 -19.17 8.40 -10.73
C GLY A 58 -19.53 7.01 -10.22
N SER A 59 -20.82 6.75 -10.02
CA SER A 59 -21.33 5.42 -9.67
C SER A 59 -21.41 4.52 -10.90
N VAL A 60 -21.48 3.20 -10.69
CA VAL A 60 -21.75 2.26 -11.78
C VAL A 60 -23.08 2.57 -12.47
N ASP A 61 -24.10 3.01 -11.72
CA ASP A 61 -25.39 3.42 -12.31
C ASP A 61 -25.20 4.64 -13.23
N ASP A 62 -24.49 5.68 -12.77
CA ASP A 62 -24.22 6.89 -13.58
C ASP A 62 -23.50 6.56 -14.90
N LEU A 63 -22.56 5.61 -14.84
CA LEU A 63 -21.75 5.22 -16.00
C LEU A 63 -22.50 4.30 -16.97
N VAL A 64 -23.47 3.53 -16.49
CA VAL A 64 -24.40 2.79 -17.34
C VAL A 64 -25.36 3.75 -18.04
N ASP A 65 -25.90 4.73 -17.32
CA ASP A 65 -26.80 5.76 -17.88
C ASP A 65 -26.09 6.61 -18.95
N GLN A 66 -24.79 6.83 -18.79
CA GLN A 66 -23.92 7.50 -19.77
C GLN A 66 -23.52 6.60 -20.96
N GLY A 67 -23.91 5.32 -20.95
CA GLY A 67 -23.54 4.33 -21.98
C GLY A 67 -22.06 3.92 -21.97
N ALA A 68 -21.30 4.29 -20.94
CA ALA A 68 -19.90 3.92 -20.78
C ALA A 68 -19.73 2.47 -20.28
N LEU A 69 -20.75 1.93 -19.60
CA LEU A 69 -20.80 0.55 -19.11
C LEU A 69 -22.03 -0.17 -19.65
N ALA A 70 -21.94 -1.50 -19.79
CA ALA A 70 -23.08 -2.33 -20.16
C ALA A 70 -24.15 -2.35 -19.05
N GLU A 71 -25.43 -2.40 -19.42
CA GLU A 71 -26.57 -2.41 -18.48
C GLU A 71 -26.51 -3.53 -17.44
N THR A 72 -25.89 -4.67 -17.79
CA THR A 72 -25.71 -5.80 -16.88
C THR A 72 -24.79 -5.47 -15.71
N THR A 73 -23.86 -4.52 -15.88
CA THR A 73 -22.90 -4.11 -14.85
C THR A 73 -23.62 -3.50 -13.64
N ALA A 74 -24.65 -2.67 -13.84
CA ALA A 74 -25.46 -2.11 -12.75
C ALA A 74 -26.24 -3.16 -11.95
N LYS A 75 -26.48 -4.35 -12.52
CA LYS A 75 -27.17 -5.46 -11.83
C LYS A 75 -26.19 -6.32 -11.03
N VAL A 76 -24.97 -6.50 -11.53
CA VAL A 76 -23.96 -7.37 -10.92
C VAL A 76 -23.23 -6.66 -9.77
N PHE A 77 -22.86 -5.39 -9.94
CA PHE A 77 -22.03 -4.65 -8.99
C PHE A 77 -22.84 -3.86 -7.95
N ARG A 78 -23.76 -4.55 -7.28
CA ARG A 78 -24.56 -4.01 -6.19
C ARG A 78 -23.90 -4.29 -4.83
N ILE A 79 -23.88 -3.27 -3.98
CA ILE A 79 -23.46 -3.36 -2.57
C ILE A 79 -24.56 -4.11 -1.81
N LYS A 80 -24.18 -5.25 -1.23
CA LYS A 80 -25.08 -6.12 -0.47
C LYS A 80 -25.04 -5.78 1.01
N GLU A 81 -26.21 -5.69 1.64
CA GLU A 81 -26.31 -5.53 3.10
C GLU A 81 -25.99 -6.85 3.84
N HIS A 82 -26.15 -8.00 3.17
CA HIS A 82 -25.85 -9.34 3.68
C HIS A 82 -25.49 -10.27 2.52
N GLU A 83 -24.74 -11.34 2.80
CA GLU A 83 -24.40 -12.36 1.79
C GLU A 83 -25.67 -12.96 1.18
N GLY A 84 -25.71 -13.05 -0.16
CA GLY A 84 -26.87 -13.55 -0.91
C GLY A 84 -28.01 -12.53 -1.11
N GLY A 85 -27.98 -11.35 -0.49
CA GLY A 85 -28.97 -10.31 -0.70
C GLY A 85 -28.90 -9.65 -2.09
N PRO A 86 -29.99 -9.02 -2.58
CA PRO A 86 -30.06 -8.42 -3.92
C PRO A 86 -29.17 -7.18 -4.08
N GLY A 87 -28.75 -6.56 -2.98
CA GLY A 87 -27.99 -5.30 -2.96
C GLY A 87 -28.83 -4.09 -3.42
N ARG A 88 -28.51 -2.90 -2.92
CA ARG A 88 -29.36 -1.70 -3.11
C ARG A 88 -28.65 -0.56 -3.83
N SER A 89 -27.41 -0.29 -3.49
CA SER A 89 -26.59 0.76 -4.10
C SER A 89 -25.49 0.17 -4.98
N THR A 90 -24.94 0.99 -5.88
CA THR A 90 -23.78 0.62 -6.69
C THR A 90 -22.49 1.22 -6.12
N HIS A 91 -21.35 0.64 -6.48
CA HIS A 91 -20.03 1.18 -6.13
C HIS A 91 -19.72 2.46 -6.91
N HIS A 92 -18.93 3.35 -6.32
CA HIS A 92 -18.28 4.45 -7.03
C HIS A 92 -16.96 3.97 -7.61
N LEU A 93 -16.71 4.31 -8.87
CA LEU A 93 -15.44 4.03 -9.54
C LEU A 93 -14.51 5.22 -9.37
N ALA A 94 -13.21 4.95 -9.31
CA ALA A 94 -12.19 5.97 -9.20
C ALA A 94 -11.59 6.25 -10.59
N ARG A 95 -11.24 7.50 -10.89
CA ARG A 95 -10.55 7.88 -12.14
C ARG A 95 -9.23 8.57 -11.85
N THR A 96 -8.26 8.36 -12.74
CA THR A 96 -6.97 9.07 -12.69
C THR A 96 -7.19 10.55 -13.01
N PRO A 97 -6.62 11.49 -12.24
CA PRO A 97 -6.61 12.90 -12.62
C PRO A 97 -5.88 13.09 -13.96
N ALA A 98 -6.38 14.01 -14.78
CA ALA A 98 -5.85 14.32 -16.11
C ALA A 98 -4.54 15.12 -16.07
#